data_AF-A0A2M6Y692-F1
#
_entry.id   AF-A0A2M6Y692-F1
#
_cell.length_a   1.000
_cell.length_b   1.000
_cell.length_c   1.000
_cell.angle_alpha   90.00
_cell.angle_beta   90.00
_cell.angle_gamma   90.00
#
_symmetry.space_group_name_H-M   'P 1'
#
loop_
_entity.id
_entity.type
_entity.pdbx_description
1 polymer ?
#
loop_
_entity_poly.entity_id
_entity_poly.type
_entity_poly.pdbx_seq_one_letter_code
_entity_poly.pdbx_strand_id
1 'polypeptide(L)' 'MVEKKLIKGNEALAEGAVRAGCRFFAGYPITPQNEVPEYMSWRQ' A
#
# COMPACT_ATOMS: atom_id res chain seq x y z
N MET A 1 6.55 -16.41 -15.54
CA MET A 1 5.15 -15.95 -15.62
C MET A 1 4.89 -15.02 -14.44
N VAL A 2 4.15 -13.93 -14.61
CA VAL A 2 3.77 -13.06 -13.50
C VAL A 2 2.74 -13.81 -12.64
N GLU A 3 3.02 -13.97 -11.35
CA GLU A 3 2.09 -14.58 -10.40
C GLU A 3 0.86 -13.67 -10.24
N LYS A 4 -0.34 -14.24 -10.48
CA LYS A 4 -1.60 -13.55 -10.24
C LYS A 4 -1.94 -13.66 -8.75
N LYS A 5 -1.85 -12.55 -8.02
CA LYS A 5 -2.32 -12.44 -6.63
C LYS A 5 -3.65 -11.72 -6.57
N LEU A 6 -4.58 -12.21 -5.76
CA LEU A 6 -5.73 -11.43 -5.30
C LEU A 6 -5.29 -10.59 -4.11
N ILE A 7 -5.36 -9.28 -4.27
CA ILE A 7 -5.00 -8.27 -3.27
C ILE A 7 -6.06 -7.18 -3.27
N LYS A 8 -6.22 -6.46 -2.15
CA LYS A 8 -7.11 -5.30 -2.09
C LYS A 8 -6.53 -4.15 -2.93
N GLY A 9 -7.39 -3.25 -3.40
CA GLY A 9 -6.94 -2.06 -4.15
C GLY A 9 -5.98 -1.17 -3.35
N ASN A 10 -6.24 -1.00 -2.06
CA ASN A 10 -5.37 -0.25 -1.14
C ASN A 10 -3.96 -0.87 -1.05
N GLU A 11 -3.88 -2.20 -0.94
CA GLU A 11 -2.62 -2.95 -0.89
C GLU A 11 -1.86 -2.85 -2.21
N ALA A 12 -2.56 -2.96 -3.34
CA ALA A 12 -1.98 -2.81 -4.67
C ALA A 12 -1.34 -1.43 -4.89
N LEU A 13 -2.05 -0.37 -4.48
CA LEU A 13 -1.56 1.00 -4.53
C LEU A 13 -0.33 1.20 -3.64
N ALA A 14 -0.40 0.70 -2.40
CA ALA A 14 0.71 0.81 -1.44
C ALA A 14 1.95 0.04 -1.90
N GLU A 15 1.81 -1.20 -2.39
CA GLU A 15 2.89 -2.00 -2.94
C GLU A 15 3.54 -1.30 -4.15
N GLY A 16 2.71 -0.68 -5.02
CA GLY A 16 3.19 0.12 -6.13
C GLY A 16 4.05 1.30 -5.67
N ALA A 17 3.58 2.05 -4.67
CA ALA A 17 4.32 3.18 -4.10
C ALA A 17 5.65 2.75 -3.47
N VAL A 18 5.66 1.67 -2.69
CA VAL A 18 6.89 1.13 -2.08
C VAL A 18 7.89 0.69 -3.14
N ARG A 19 7.43 -0.03 -4.19
CA ARG A 19 8.29 -0.44 -5.32
C ARG A 19 8.84 0.75 -6.10
N ALA A 20 8.09 1.85 -6.19
CA ALA A 20 8.54 3.10 -6.81
C ALA A 20 9.56 3.89 -5.96
N GLY A 21 9.91 3.40 -4.76
CA GLY A 21 10.89 4.05 -3.89
C GLY A 21 10.28 5.00 -2.85
N CYS A 22 8.95 5.01 -2.67
CA CYS A 22 8.33 5.77 -1.60
C CYS A 22 8.73 5.18 -0.23
N ARG A 23 9.30 6.02 0.65
CA ARG A 23 9.75 5.66 2.01
C ARG A 23 9.15 6.54 3.10
N PHE A 24 8.23 7.43 2.72
CA PHE A 24 7.55 8.32 3.64
C PHE A 24 6.10 8.45 3.19
N PHE A 25 5.18 8.21 4.12
CA PHE A 25 3.76 8.38 3.92
C PHE A 25 3.21 9.24 5.06
N ALA A 26 2.43 10.25 4.71
CA ALA A 26 1.68 11.06 5.66
C ALA A 26 0.20 10.99 5.29
N GLY A 27 -0.63 10.59 6.23
CA GLY A 27 -2.06 10.44 6.02
C GLY A 27 -2.85 10.88 7.24
N TYR A 28 -4.15 11.06 7.04
CA TYR A 28 -5.12 11.34 8.08
C TYR A 28 -6.17 10.22 8.06
N PRO A 29 -6.65 9.74 9.22
CA PRO A 29 -7.60 8.64 9.27
C PRO A 29 -8.89 8.94 8.46
N ILE A 30 -9.15 8.14 7.43
CA ILE A 30 -10.35 8.18 6.60
C ILE A 30 -10.67 6.80 5.99
N THR A 31 -11.93 6.40 6.03
CA THR A 31 -12.40 5.19 5.33
C THR A 31 -12.64 5.50 3.85
N PRO A 32 -12.26 4.60 2.92
CA PRO A 32 -11.66 3.27 3.09
C PRO A 32 -10.11 3.24 3.05
N GLN A 33 -9.43 4.39 3.05
CA GLN A 33 -7.99 4.50 2.80
C GLN A 33 -7.10 4.11 3.99
N ASN A 34 -7.67 3.96 5.19
CA ASN A 34 -6.94 3.58 6.42
C ASN A 34 -6.02 2.34 6.28
N GLU A 35 -6.32 1.40 5.39
CA GLU A 35 -5.49 0.21 5.17
C GLU A 35 -4.16 0.51 4.44
N VAL A 36 -4.04 1.66 3.77
CA VAL A 36 -2.81 2.06 3.05
C VAL A 36 -1.65 2.31 4.01
N PRO A 37 -1.74 3.20 5.03
CA PRO A 37 -0.65 3.37 6.00
C PRO A 37 -0.38 2.08 6.79
N GLU A 38 -1.40 1.27 7.06
CA GLU A 38 -1.23 -0.06 7.70
C GLU A 38 -0.33 -0.96 6.84
N TYR A 39 -0.65 -1.11 5.55
CA TYR A 39 0.17 -1.90 4.62
C TYR A 39 1.57 -1.34 4.46
N MET A 40 1.72 -0.01 4.29
CA MET A 40 3.02 0.63 4.13
C MET A 40 3.90 0.45 5.36
N SER A 41 3.34 0.46 6.57
CA SER A 41 4.08 0.22 7.82
C SER A 41 4.68 -1.19 7.89
N TRP A 42 4.01 -2.20 7.33
CA TRP A 42 4.52 -3.58 7.29
C TRP A 42 5.56 -3.80 6.18
N ARG A 43 5.50 -2.99 5.12
CA ARG A 43 6.21 -3.25 3.86
C ARG A 43 7.50 -2.45 3.67
N GLN A 44 7.65 -1.33 4.38
CA GLN A 44 8.74 -0.34 4.25
C GLN A 44 10.12 -0.93 4.51
#